data_AF-A0AAU5MCP4-F1
#
_entry.id   AF-A0AAU5MCP4-F1
#
_cell.length_a   1.000
_cell.length_b   1.000
_cell.length_c   1.000
_cell.angle_alpha   90.00
_cell.angle_beta   90.00
_cell.angle_gamma   90.00
#
_symmetry.space_group_name_H-M   'P 1'
#
loop_
_entity.id
_entity.type
_entity.pdbx_description
1 polymer ?
#
loop_
_entity_poly.entity_id
_entity_poly.type
_entity_poly.pdbx_seq_one_letter_code
_entity_poly.pdbx_strand_id
1 'polypeptide(L)'
;MNWGGVRKGRLLAGLYLAAFAATGAGIVWILILQLTGSDTTVVPAAILFVAGGLTIGALALGLRNQAPESESRLTKDATGYQRNYNRLALGLELPGAWRIVTGRGAGAGAERAN
;
A
#
# COMPACT_ATOMS: atom_id res chain seq x y z
N MET A 1 -7.42 -7.23 -2.36
CA MET A 1 -8.54 -6.42 -1.83
C MET A 1 -9.28 -5.79 -3.00
N ASN A 2 -10.61 -5.67 -2.96
CA ASN A 2 -11.33 -5.10 -4.09
C ASN A 2 -11.39 -3.56 -3.98
N TRP A 3 -10.36 -2.90 -4.50
CA TRP A 3 -10.24 -1.44 -4.55
C TRP A 3 -11.41 -0.78 -5.31
N GLY A 4 -12.10 -1.49 -6.21
CA GLY A 4 -13.24 -0.98 -6.97
C GLY A 4 -14.51 -0.81 -6.13
N GLY A 5 -14.65 -1.55 -5.04
CA GLY A 5 -15.79 -1.46 -4.12
C GLY A 5 -15.63 -0.39 -3.02
N VAL A 6 -14.44 0.21 -2.90
CA VAL A 6 -14.13 1.22 -1.87
C VAL A 6 -14.59 2.60 -2.35
N ARG A 7 -15.33 3.35 -1.52
CA ARG A 7 -15.64 4.76 -1.80
C ARG A 7 -14.33 5.56 -1.92
N LYS A 8 -14.08 6.19 -3.08
CA LYS A 8 -12.80 6.84 -3.45
C LYS A 8 -11.62 5.86 -3.62
N GLY A 9 -11.88 4.58 -3.93
CA GLY A 9 -10.86 3.55 -4.06
C GLY A 9 -9.73 3.86 -5.04
N ARG A 10 -10.01 4.57 -6.14
CA ARG A 10 -8.98 5.04 -7.09
C ARG A 10 -8.02 6.06 -6.49
N LEU A 11 -8.52 6.95 -5.64
CA LEU A 11 -7.73 7.98 -4.96
C LEU A 11 -6.87 7.33 -3.86
N LEU A 12 -7.43 6.39 -3.10
CA LEU A 12 -6.71 5.62 -2.09
C LEU A 12 -5.65 4.69 -2.70
N ALA A 13 -5.94 4.07 -3.85
CA ALA A 13 -4.98 3.27 -4.60
C ALA A 13 -3.81 4.11 -5.12
N GLY A 14 -4.09 5.33 -5.62
CA GLY A 14 -3.05 6.28 -6.01
C GLY A 14 -2.18 6.71 -4.82
N LEU A 15 -2.82 7.04 -3.69
CA LEU A 15 -2.12 7.38 -2.44
C LEU A 15 -1.22 6.24 -1.96
N TYR A 16 -1.72 4.99 -2.03
CA TYR A 16 -0.96 3.79 -1.69
C TYR A 16 0.27 3.62 -2.58
N LEU A 17 0.12 3.74 -3.90
CA LEU A 17 1.25 3.62 -4.83
C LEU A 17 2.33 4.67 -4.57
N ALA A 18 1.93 5.92 -4.34
CA ALA A 18 2.83 7.01 -4.01
C ALA A 18 3.54 6.76 -2.67
N ALA A 19 2.80 6.34 -1.64
CA ALA A 19 3.35 6.04 -0.33
C ALA A 19 4.33 4.86 -0.37
N PHE A 20 3.99 3.80 -1.10
CA PHE A 20 4.86 2.62 -1.24
C PHE A 20 6.16 2.96 -1.96
N ALA A 21 6.08 3.73 -3.06
CA ALA A 21 7.24 4.21 -3.79
C ALA A 21 8.11 5.14 -2.92
N ALA A 22 7.49 6.04 -2.15
CA ALA A 22 8.19 6.92 -1.22
C ALA A 22 8.93 6.15 -0.11
N THR A 23 8.29 5.15 0.48
CA THR A 23 8.94 4.26 1.47
C THR A 23 10.13 3.53 0.86
N GLY A 24 9.97 2.95 -0.33
CA GLY A 24 11.05 2.26 -1.05
C GLY A 24 12.21 3.19 -1.41
N ALA A 25 11.92 4.36 -1.96
CA ALA A 25 12.91 5.37 -2.30
C ALA A 25 13.66 5.86 -1.04
N GLY A 26 12.95 6.10 0.07
CA GLY A 26 13.55 6.48 1.35
C GLY A 26 14.53 5.42 1.86
N ILE A 27 14.15 4.13 1.84
CA ILE A 27 15.06 3.02 2.22
C ILE A 27 16.30 3.01 1.34
N VAL A 28 16.13 3.00 0.02
CA VAL A 28 17.25 2.93 -0.93
C VAL A 28 18.19 4.13 -0.73
N TRP A 29 17.63 5.32 -0.53
CA TRP A 29 18.42 6.52 -0.28
C TRP A 29 19.20 6.44 1.02
N ILE A 30 18.57 5.99 2.12
CA ILE A 30 19.25 5.78 3.42
C ILE A 30 20.40 4.77 3.26
N LEU A 31 20.20 3.68 2.52
CA LEU A 31 21.26 2.69 2.28
C LEU A 31 22.42 3.28 1.47
N ILE A 32 22.15 4.10 0.45
CA ILE A 32 23.19 4.80 -0.32
C ILE A 32 23.99 5.75 0.59
N LEU A 33 23.31 6.49 1.48
CA LEU A 33 23.98 7.39 2.42
C LEU A 33 24.86 6.63 3.41
N GLN A 34 24.39 5.47 3.92
CA GLN A 34 25.20 4.60 4.75
C GLN A 34 26.43 4.04 4.02
N LEU A 35 26.28 3.65 2.75
CA LEU A 35 27.39 3.15 1.93
C LEU A 35 28.41 4.24 1.57
N THR A 36 27.97 5.49 1.44
CA THR A 36 28.84 6.63 1.06
C THR A 36 29.41 7.39 2.26
N GLY A 37 28.93 7.09 3.48
CA GLY A 37 29.32 7.80 4.70
C GLY A 37 28.87 9.27 4.72
N SER A 38 27.80 9.60 4.00
CA SER A 38 27.32 10.98 3.83
C SER A 38 26.09 11.26 4.69
N ASP A 39 26.16 12.28 5.54
CA ASP A 39 25.05 12.64 6.46
C ASP A 39 24.11 13.72 5.90
N THR A 40 24.46 14.34 4.77
CA THR A 40 23.85 15.60 4.29
C THR A 40 22.37 15.48 3.91
N THR A 41 21.85 14.27 3.67
CA THR A 41 20.45 14.04 3.29
C THR A 41 19.77 12.91 4.04
N VAL A 42 20.32 12.49 5.20
CA VAL A 42 19.71 11.44 6.04
C VAL A 42 18.34 11.86 6.56
N VAL A 43 18.21 13.11 7.03
CA VAL A 43 16.95 13.66 7.57
C VAL A 43 15.81 13.64 6.54
N PRO A 44 15.95 14.22 5.33
CA PRO A 44 14.89 14.17 4.33
C PRO A 44 14.56 12.73 3.87
N ALA A 45 15.54 11.84 3.78
CA ALA A 45 15.31 10.43 3.45
C ALA A 45 14.51 9.70 4.55
N ALA A 46 14.82 9.97 5.82
CA ALA A 46 14.07 9.47 6.96
C ALA A 46 12.63 10.01 7.00
N ILE A 47 12.42 11.30 6.72
CA ILE A 47 11.09 11.89 6.64
C ILE A 47 10.26 11.20 5.54
N LEU A 48 10.85 10.94 4.37
CA LEU A 48 10.18 10.25 3.27
C LEU A 48 9.76 8.83 3.67
N PHE A 49 10.66 8.10 4.33
CA PHE A 49 10.40 6.75 4.82
C PHE A 49 9.28 6.72 5.87
N VAL A 50 9.35 7.61 6.87
CA VAL A 50 8.35 7.69 7.94
C VAL A 50 6.99 8.14 7.40
N ALA A 51 6.96 9.14 6.52
CA ALA A 51 5.71 9.62 5.90
C ALA A 51 5.04 8.53 5.05
N GLY A 52 5.82 7.78 4.27
CA GLY A 52 5.33 6.64 3.49
C GLY A 52 4.75 5.53 4.38
N GLY A 53 5.48 5.17 5.44
CA GLY A 53 5.03 4.19 6.43
C GLY A 53 3.75 4.59 7.17
N LEU A 54 3.68 5.84 7.63
CA LEU A 54 2.48 6.40 8.28
C LEU A 54 1.27 6.40 7.33
N THR A 55 1.48 6.71 6.06
CA THR A 55 0.41 6.69 5.05
C THR A 55 -0.11 5.27 4.84
N ILE A 56 0.77 4.26 4.77
CA ILE A 56 0.39 2.84 4.70
C ILE A 56 -0.38 2.42 5.97
N GLY A 57 0.06 2.84 7.15
CA GLY A 57 -0.63 2.58 8.42
C GLY A 57 -2.02 3.22 8.46
N ALA A 58 -2.14 4.48 8.06
CA ALA A 58 -3.42 5.19 7.98
C ALA A 58 -4.38 4.53 6.98
N LEU A 59 -3.87 4.09 5.82
CA LEU A 59 -4.65 3.32 4.86
C LEU A 59 -5.12 2.00 5.45
N ALA A 60 -4.26 1.25 6.14
CA ALA A 60 -4.63 0.00 6.80
C ALA A 60 -5.73 0.20 7.86
N LEU A 61 -5.67 1.29 8.63
CA LEU A 61 -6.70 1.66 9.61
C LEU A 61 -8.03 2.03 8.92
N GLY A 62 -7.98 2.89 7.91
CA GLY A 62 -9.17 3.34 7.18
C GLY A 62 -9.85 2.21 6.40
N LEU A 63 -9.07 1.24 5.94
CA LEU A 63 -9.53 0.10 5.17
C LEU A 63 -9.83 -1.15 6.02
N ARG A 64 -9.67 -1.08 7.35
CA ARG A 64 -9.79 -2.25 8.25
C ARG A 64 -11.10 -3.03 8.11
N ASN A 65 -12.19 -2.35 7.75
CA ASN A 65 -13.51 -2.95 7.55
C ASN A 65 -13.70 -3.63 6.17
N GLN A 66 -12.73 -3.46 5.27
CA GLN A 66 -12.73 -4.03 3.92
C GLN A 66 -11.62 -5.06 3.74
N ALA A 67 -11.04 -5.53 4.85
CA ALA A 67 -10.06 -6.59 4.84
C ALA A 67 -10.70 -7.89 4.32
N PRO A 68 -10.12 -8.56 3.31
CA PRO A 68 -10.60 -9.87 2.89
C PRO A 68 -10.48 -10.87 4.04
N GLU A 69 -11.43 -11.81 4.12
CA GLU A 69 -11.40 -12.86 5.14
C GLU A 69 -10.09 -13.67 5.05
N SER A 70 -9.58 -14.11 6.20
CA SER A 70 -8.34 -14.86 6.28
C SER A 70 -8.62 -16.29 5.85
N GLU A 71 -8.04 -16.71 4.73
CA GLU A 71 -8.10 -18.09 4.26
C GLU A 71 -7.22 -19.05 5.10
N SER A 72 -6.24 -18.51 5.85
CA SER A 72 -5.33 -19.32 6.66
C SER A 72 -5.81 -19.46 8.11
N ARG A 73 -5.83 -20.71 8.62
CA ARG A 73 -6.15 -21.05 10.02
C ARG A 73 -5.25 -20.33 11.03
N LEU A 74 -4.01 -20.00 10.66
CA LEU A 74 -3.03 -19.34 11.52
C LEU A 74 -3.26 -17.83 11.67
N THR A 75 -3.98 -17.20 10.75
CA THR A 75 -4.24 -15.75 10.74
C THR A 75 -5.72 -15.41 10.95
N LYS A 76 -6.51 -16.42 11.34
CA LYS A 76 -7.97 -16.30 11.55
C LYS A 76 -8.33 -15.28 12.62
N ASP A 77 -7.49 -15.13 13.66
CA ASP A 77 -7.71 -14.20 14.77
C ASP A 77 -7.04 -12.82 14.56
N ALA A 78 -6.29 -12.64 13.47
CA ALA A 78 -5.64 -11.36 13.19
C ALA A 78 -6.69 -10.28 12.90
N THR A 79 -6.59 -9.11 13.52
CA THR A 79 -7.53 -8.01 13.26
C THR A 79 -7.49 -7.58 11.78
N GLY A 80 -8.62 -7.07 11.25
CA GLY A 80 -8.71 -6.59 9.86
C GLY A 80 -7.66 -5.52 9.51
N TYR A 81 -7.26 -4.72 10.51
CA TYR A 81 -6.13 -3.80 10.41
C TYR A 81 -4.81 -4.53 10.11
N GLN A 82 -4.46 -5.54 10.92
CA GLN A 82 -3.17 -6.22 10.84
C GLN A 82 -3.03 -7.02 9.53
N ARG A 83 -4.13 -7.61 9.03
CA ARG A 83 -4.16 -8.25 7.71
C ARG A 83 -3.93 -7.24 6.58
N ASN A 84 -4.63 -6.11 6.61
CA ASN A 84 -4.46 -5.07 5.59
C ASN A 84 -3.08 -4.44 5.65
N TYR A 85 -2.57 -4.15 6.85
CA TYR A 85 -1.23 -3.61 7.04
C TYR A 85 -0.18 -4.54 6.44
N ASN A 86 -0.20 -5.83 6.76
CA ASN A 86 0.76 -6.79 6.19
C ASN A 86 0.65 -6.86 4.67
N ARG A 87 -0.55 -6.92 4.09
CA ARG A 87 -0.71 -6.96 2.63
C ARG A 87 -0.21 -5.69 1.94
N LEU A 88 -0.49 -4.53 2.52
CA LEU A 88 -0.06 -3.23 2.00
C LEU A 88 1.45 -3.04 2.16
N ALA A 89 2.01 -3.40 3.30
CA ALA A 89 3.44 -3.33 3.58
C ALA A 89 4.26 -4.29 2.71
N LEU A 90 3.73 -5.49 2.42
CA LEU A 90 4.36 -6.48 1.54
C LEU A 90 4.18 -6.18 0.04
N GLY A 91 3.45 -5.13 -0.33
CA GLY A 91 3.23 -4.80 -1.74
C GLY A 91 2.24 -5.72 -2.46
N LEU A 92 1.56 -6.63 -1.76
CA LEU A 92 0.66 -7.62 -2.37
C LEU A 92 -0.54 -6.96 -3.09
N GLU A 93 -0.89 -5.74 -2.70
CA GLU A 93 -1.97 -4.97 -3.31
C GLU A 93 -1.51 -4.04 -4.45
N LEU A 94 -0.21 -3.99 -4.77
CA LEU A 94 0.33 -3.17 -5.87
C LEU A 94 -0.34 -3.44 -7.22
N PRO A 95 -0.53 -4.70 -7.67
CA PRO A 95 -1.16 -4.97 -8.97
C PRO A 95 -2.62 -4.54 -9.00
N GLY A 96 -3.34 -4.71 -7.89
CA GLY A 96 -4.74 -4.29 -7.75
C GLY A 96 -4.91 -2.78 -7.76
N ALA A 97 -4.07 -2.07 -7.00
CA ALA A 97 -4.03 -0.61 -6.98
C ALA A 97 -3.68 -0.04 -8.36
N TRP A 98 -2.67 -0.60 -9.03
CA TRP A 98 -2.25 -0.19 -10.37
C TRP A 98 -3.37 -0.36 -11.42
N ARG A 99 -4.07 -1.50 -11.41
CA ARG A 99 -5.20 -1.75 -12.34
C ARG A 99 -6.32 -0.72 -12.16
N ILE A 100 -6.60 -0.31 -10.94
CA ILE A 100 -7.67 0.64 -10.64
C ILE A 100 -7.26 2.06 -11.02
N VAL A 101 -6.01 2.44 -10.74
CA VAL A 101 -5.48 3.77 -11.12
C VAL A 101 -5.42 3.92 -12.64
N THR A 102 -4.98 2.88 -13.35
CA THR A 102 -4.88 2.85 -14.81
C THR A 102 -6.20 2.55 -15.53
N GLY A 103 -7.29 2.31 -14.81
CA GLY A 103 -8.60 2.02 -15.38
C GLY A 103 -8.78 0.61 -15.98
N ARG A 104 -7.71 -0.20 -16.05
CA ARG A 104 -7.79 -1.61 -16.52
C ARG A 104 -8.64 -2.51 -15.62
N GLY A 105 -8.90 -2.11 -14.37
CA GLY A 105 -9.77 -2.83 -13.44
C GLY A 105 -11.27 -2.58 -13.62
N ALA A 106 -11.66 -1.55 -14.39
CA ALA A 106 -13.07 -1.20 -14.60
C ALA A 106 -13.73 -1.98 -15.77
N GLY A 107 -12.96 -2.65 -16.62
CA GLY A 107 -13.46 -3.38 -17.79
C GLY A 107 -13.85 -4.84 -17.55
N ALA A 108 -13.24 -5.53 -16.59
CA ALA A 108 -13.42 -6.98 -16.42
C ALA A 108 -14.73 -7.41 -15.73
N GLY A 109 -15.54 -6.45 -15.25
CA GLY A 109 -16.84 -6.70 -14.64
C GLY A 109 -18.04 -6.38 -15.53
N ALA A 110 -17.85 -5.61 -16.61
CA ALA A 110 -18.94 -5.21 -17.50
C ALA A 110 -19.28 -6.26 -18.57
N GLU A 111 -18.35 -7.19 -18.87
CA GLU A 111 -18.56 -8.23 -19.89
C GLU A 111 -19.20 -9.52 -19.36
N ARG A 112 -19.51 -9.61 -18.05
CA ARG A 112 -20.23 -10.77 -17.49
C ARG A 112 -21.72 -10.52 -17.23
N ALA A 113 -22.26 -9.42 -17.76
CA ALA A 113 -23.65 -9.02 -17.59
C ALA A 113 -24.44 -8.95 -18.91
N ASN A 114 -24.00 -9.66 -19.95
CA ASN A 114 -24.79 -9.86 -21.17
C ASN A 114 -24.73 -11.31 -21.63
#